data_AF-A0A6B8RSP5-F1
#
_entry.id   AF-A0A6B8RSP5-F1
#
_cell.length_a   1.000
_cell.length_b   1.000
_cell.length_c   1.000
_cell.angle_alpha   90.00
_cell.angle_beta   90.00
_cell.angle_gamma   90.00
#
_symmetry.space_group_name_H-M   'P 1'
#
loop_
_entity.id
_entity.type
_entity.pdbx_description
1 polymer ?
#
loop_
_entity_poly.entity_id
_entity_poly.type
_entity_poly.pdbx_seq_one_letter_code
_entity_poly.pdbx_strand_id
1 'polypeptide(L)'
;MKRYWKIVVLVPFILLCIGTYYINSTRINYPDYYLKLHAGDEKEAAGVTLEANQSLTISTLGSKYGSNSSYWSQLTSRYAKIPEIENLKKQYRQFMRGKNDSGAFYDDDKVLCYVETDSETRDSYNFKISVYDKKQKRNEYFKIGIPRNEYKSIRVVDVQIVGRTLNLITNNATIITNVAHSEFHHYKIDLDKKNIASEQNIASSDISKTDDPVEMGIYYESKTATKPNRFTVFSINHTKQQVERKVASGTIVSNRQELAYYDMQSGKLIPIEVKAINDLSEMSISYSQSKLMLTSQTDSNEVRVILYSLADDKIEIDTTIDTNGSLNKNERINFVVNAKDRLYMTGNMVHGTENNFTVLIADMKTGHILYEGYVARKDNMPTRNMIFEGFNIQ
;
A
#
# COMPACT_ATOMS: atom_id res chain seq x y z
N MET A 1 5.90 31.40 63.53
CA MET A 1 5.90 30.46 62.37
C MET A 1 4.75 29.42 62.37
N LYS A 2 3.67 29.56 63.16
CA LYS A 2 2.53 28.61 63.14
C LYS A 2 1.39 29.00 62.18
N ARG A 3 1.43 30.18 61.56
CA ARG A 3 0.32 30.74 60.77
C ARG A 3 0.31 30.28 59.30
N TYR A 4 1.45 29.84 58.76
CA TYR A 4 1.61 29.46 57.35
C TYR A 4 1.77 27.96 57.10
N TRP A 5 1.84 27.14 58.16
CA TRP A 5 1.99 25.67 58.04
C TRP A 5 0.88 25.04 57.20
N LYS A 6 -0.35 25.55 57.34
CA LYS A 6 -1.50 25.07 56.54
C LYS A 6 -1.29 25.31 55.04
N ILE A 7 -0.67 26.41 54.64
CA ILE A 7 -0.38 26.74 53.23
C ILE A 7 0.77 25.87 52.71
N VAL A 8 1.82 25.67 53.52
CA VAL A 8 2.97 24.82 53.16
C VAL A 8 2.55 23.36 52.93
N VAL A 9 1.56 22.85 53.65
CA VAL A 9 1.01 21.50 53.44
C VAL A 9 -0.02 21.45 52.30
N LEU A 10 -0.75 22.54 52.04
CA LEU A 10 -1.77 22.59 51.00
C LEU A 10 -1.17 22.50 49.59
N VAL A 11 -0.03 23.16 49.34
CA VAL A 11 0.63 23.17 48.02
C VAL A 11 1.03 21.77 47.54
N PRO A 12 1.77 20.94 48.30
CA PRO A 12 2.09 19.58 47.88
C PRO A 12 0.85 18.70 47.76
N PHE A 13 -0.19 18.91 48.57
CA PHE A 13 -1.45 18.18 48.46
C PHE A 13 -2.18 18.49 47.14
N ILE A 14 -2.24 19.77 46.74
CA ILE A 14 -2.80 20.17 45.45
C ILE A 14 -1.99 19.56 44.29
N LEU A 15 -0.66 19.58 44.37
CA LEU A 15 0.21 18.94 43.37
C LEU A 15 0.00 17.41 43.30
N LEU A 16 -0.26 16.75 44.43
CA LEU A 16 -0.57 15.33 44.50
C LEU A 16 -1.95 15.01 43.91
N CYS A 17 -2.96 15.83 44.19
CA CYS A 17 -4.30 15.68 43.62
C CYS A 17 -4.29 15.92 42.11
N ILE A 18 -3.58 16.96 41.63
CA ILE A 18 -3.42 17.21 40.20
C ILE A 18 -2.61 16.08 39.56
N GLY A 19 -1.52 15.64 40.19
CA GLY A 19 -0.69 14.54 39.69
C GLY A 19 -1.46 13.23 39.56
N THR A 20 -2.19 12.84 40.61
CA THR A 20 -3.03 11.63 40.58
C THR A 20 -4.21 11.75 39.63
N TYR A 21 -4.84 12.93 39.53
CA TYR A 21 -5.87 13.20 38.52
C TYR A 21 -5.33 13.05 37.11
N TYR A 22 -4.15 13.60 36.79
CA TYR A 22 -3.55 13.46 35.45
C TYR A 22 -3.08 12.01 35.18
N ILE A 23 -2.54 11.30 36.17
CA ILE A 23 -2.14 9.90 36.02
C ILE A 23 -3.36 8.98 35.79
N ASN A 24 -4.48 9.26 36.45
CA ASN A 24 -5.70 8.45 36.31
C ASN A 24 -6.57 8.87 35.11
N SER A 25 -6.62 10.16 34.77
CA SER A 25 -7.41 10.67 33.61
C SER A 25 -6.75 10.40 32.26
N THR A 26 -5.46 10.08 32.23
CA THR A 26 -4.73 9.69 31.00
C THR A 26 -4.85 8.21 30.67
N ARG A 27 -5.46 7.38 31.54
CA ARG A 27 -5.82 6.00 31.19
C ARG A 27 -7.09 6.02 30.34
N ILE A 28 -6.93 6.34 29.06
CA ILE A 28 -7.96 6.02 28.07
C ILE A 28 -8.02 4.49 28.03
N ASN A 29 -9.08 3.91 28.59
CA ASN A 29 -9.33 2.48 28.55
C ASN A 29 -9.75 2.09 27.13
N TYR A 30 -8.76 1.85 26.28
CA TYR A 30 -9.00 1.27 24.98
C TYR A 30 -9.46 -0.20 25.13
N PRO A 31 -10.43 -0.66 24.33
CA PRO A 31 -10.90 -2.05 24.38
C PRO A 31 -9.78 -3.01 23.99
N ASP A 32 -9.64 -4.13 24.72
CA ASP A 32 -8.65 -5.14 24.35
C ASP A 32 -9.24 -6.15 23.37
N TYR A 33 -8.67 -6.22 22.16
CA TYR A 33 -9.06 -7.15 21.11
C TYR A 33 -8.10 -8.33 21.00
N TYR A 34 -8.57 -9.47 20.53
CA TYR A 34 -7.73 -10.63 20.23
C TYR A 34 -8.32 -11.45 19.09
N LEU A 35 -7.47 -12.23 18.43
CA LEU A 35 -7.92 -13.23 17.46
C LEU A 35 -8.41 -14.47 18.21
N LYS A 36 -9.69 -14.78 18.05
CA LYS A 36 -10.32 -15.96 18.62
C LYS A 36 -10.47 -17.02 17.54
N LEU A 37 -9.90 -18.20 17.80
CA LEU A 37 -10.07 -19.38 16.96
C LEU A 37 -11.54 -19.82 16.94
N HIS A 38 -12.04 -20.13 15.75
CA HIS A 38 -13.31 -20.81 15.54
C HIS A 38 -13.09 -22.27 15.10
N ALA A 39 -12.26 -22.49 14.09
CA ALA A 39 -11.93 -23.82 13.56
C ALA A 39 -10.50 -23.87 12.97
N GLY A 40 -9.93 -25.07 12.86
CA GLY A 40 -8.59 -25.29 12.31
C GLY A 40 -7.46 -25.32 13.36
N ASP A 41 -6.23 -25.01 12.95
CA ASP A 41 -5.03 -25.01 13.80
C ASP A 41 -4.62 -23.59 14.20
N GLU A 42 -4.63 -23.28 15.50
CA GLU A 42 -4.20 -21.98 16.05
C GLU A 42 -2.75 -21.63 15.67
N LYS A 43 -1.89 -22.63 15.41
CA LYS A 43 -0.50 -22.42 14.99
C LYS A 43 -0.39 -21.71 13.65
N GLU A 44 -1.37 -21.83 12.77
CA GLU A 44 -1.38 -21.14 11.47
C GLU A 44 -1.56 -19.61 11.66
N ALA A 45 -2.20 -19.19 12.75
CA ALA A 45 -2.30 -17.78 13.14
C ALA A 45 -1.13 -17.28 13.99
N ALA A 46 -0.14 -18.13 14.29
CA ALA A 46 1.04 -17.71 15.06
C ALA A 46 1.91 -16.73 14.26
N GLY A 47 2.21 -15.57 14.85
CA GLY A 47 2.96 -14.51 14.16
C GLY A 47 2.13 -13.70 13.17
N VAL A 48 0.83 -13.99 13.04
CA VAL A 48 -0.11 -13.18 12.27
C VAL A 48 -0.59 -12.02 13.13
N THR A 49 -0.53 -10.83 12.54
CA THR A 49 -0.95 -9.60 13.18
C THR A 49 -1.83 -8.82 12.21
N LEU A 50 -3.04 -8.48 12.65
CA LEU A 50 -3.93 -7.60 11.89
C LEU A 50 -3.66 -6.14 12.24
N GLU A 51 -3.56 -5.31 11.22
CA GLU A 51 -3.47 -3.86 11.36
C GLU A 51 -4.85 -3.26 11.11
N ALA A 52 -5.31 -2.42 12.03
CA ALA A 52 -6.59 -1.74 11.96
C ALA A 52 -6.43 -0.25 12.27
N ASN A 53 -7.48 0.51 11.95
CA ASN A 53 -7.55 1.94 12.17
C ASN A 53 -7.07 2.38 13.57
N GLN A 54 -6.56 3.62 13.64
CA GLN A 54 -5.99 4.21 14.87
C GLN A 54 -4.69 3.54 15.36
N SER A 55 -3.92 2.95 14.44
CA SER A 55 -2.71 2.20 14.77
C SER A 55 -2.99 1.06 15.77
N LEU A 56 -4.13 0.39 15.60
CA LEU A 56 -4.48 -0.80 16.38
C LEU A 56 -3.86 -2.03 15.71
N THR A 57 -3.26 -2.88 16.52
CA THR A 57 -2.58 -4.08 16.07
C THR A 57 -3.14 -5.26 16.87
N ILE A 58 -3.70 -6.28 16.22
CA ILE A 58 -4.42 -7.38 16.87
C ILE A 58 -3.75 -8.70 16.52
N SER A 59 -3.52 -9.54 17.54
CA SER A 59 -2.94 -10.88 17.40
C SER A 59 -3.69 -11.88 18.29
N THR A 60 -3.31 -13.15 18.24
CA THR A 60 -3.80 -14.18 19.18
C THR A 60 -3.47 -13.84 20.64
N LEU A 61 -2.39 -13.07 20.88
CA LEU A 61 -1.97 -12.65 22.22
C LEU A 61 -2.76 -11.44 22.77
N GLY A 62 -3.52 -10.74 21.91
CA GLY A 62 -4.23 -9.52 22.27
C GLY A 62 -3.89 -8.33 21.36
N SER A 63 -4.31 -7.15 21.81
CA SER A 63 -4.22 -5.92 21.03
C SER A 63 -3.15 -4.96 21.54
N LYS A 64 -2.60 -4.15 20.63
CA LYS A 64 -1.66 -3.07 20.92
C LYS A 64 -2.12 -1.79 20.21
N TYR A 65 -2.06 -0.69 20.93
CA TYR A 65 -2.44 0.64 20.43
C TYR A 65 -1.22 1.49 20.14
N GLY A 66 -1.18 2.09 18.96
CA GLY A 66 -0.14 3.05 18.58
C GLY A 66 -0.22 4.38 19.33
N SER A 67 -1.31 4.68 20.05
CA SER A 67 -1.37 5.86 20.95
C SER A 67 -0.42 5.78 22.14
N ASN A 68 0.13 4.59 22.45
CA ASN A 68 1.26 4.42 23.36
C ASN A 68 2.62 4.76 22.72
N SER A 69 2.62 5.24 21.47
CA SER A 69 3.82 5.69 20.78
C SER A 69 4.06 7.18 21.04
N SER A 70 5.32 7.57 21.23
CA SER A 70 5.72 8.95 21.53
C SER A 70 5.12 9.96 20.56
N TYR A 71 4.91 11.21 20.98
CA TYR A 71 4.46 12.30 20.10
C TYR A 71 5.24 12.39 18.78
N TRP A 72 6.54 12.05 18.80
CA TRP A 72 7.42 11.99 17.63
C TRP A 72 7.04 10.91 16.62
N SER A 73 6.57 9.74 17.05
CA SER A 73 6.14 8.67 16.14
C SER A 73 4.80 8.97 15.46
N GLN A 74 3.96 9.82 16.07
CA GLN A 74 2.71 10.29 15.47
C GLN A 74 2.93 11.35 14.38
N LEU A 75 3.97 12.21 14.55
CA LEU A 75 4.38 13.16 13.50
C LEU A 75 4.93 12.46 12.26
N THR A 76 5.58 11.30 12.42
CA THR A 76 6.13 10.51 11.30
C THR A 76 5.14 9.54 10.66
N SER A 77 3.99 9.27 11.29
CA SER A 77 3.03 8.25 10.84
C SER A 77 2.03 8.71 9.78
N ARG A 78 2.11 9.96 9.30
CA ARG A 78 1.23 10.46 8.23
C ARG A 78 1.47 9.83 6.86
N TYR A 79 2.55 9.07 6.72
CA TYR A 79 2.83 8.23 5.56
C TYR A 79 2.47 6.80 5.94
N ALA A 80 1.75 6.09 5.07
CA ALA A 80 1.45 4.67 5.24
C ALA A 80 2.73 3.95 5.71
N LYS A 81 2.67 3.30 6.88
CA LYS A 81 3.83 2.67 7.50
C LYS A 81 4.21 1.43 6.72
N ILE A 82 4.95 1.59 5.63
CA ILE A 82 5.54 0.47 4.91
C ILE A 82 6.66 -0.10 5.81
N PRO A 83 6.53 -1.35 6.32
CA PRO A 83 7.48 -1.91 7.28
C PRO A 83 8.93 -1.88 6.79
N GLU A 84 9.14 -2.06 5.49
CA GLU A 84 10.43 -1.99 4.81
C GLU A 84 11.07 -0.61 4.98
N ILE A 85 10.32 0.47 4.77
CA ILE A 85 10.79 1.85 4.92
C ILE A 85 11.17 2.14 6.38
N GLU A 86 10.39 1.65 7.35
CA GLU A 86 10.71 1.78 8.77
C GLU A 86 11.99 1.02 9.15
N ASN A 87 12.20 -0.16 8.58
CA ASN A 87 13.44 -0.89 8.76
C ASN A 87 14.63 -0.13 8.16
N LEU A 88 14.48 0.45 6.96
CA LEU A 88 15.50 1.29 6.34
C LEU A 88 15.81 2.53 7.19
N LYS A 89 14.79 3.20 7.76
CA LYS A 89 14.99 4.32 8.70
C LYS A 89 15.80 3.92 9.93
N LYS A 90 15.60 2.71 10.46
CA LYS A 90 16.35 2.20 11.62
C LYS A 90 17.81 1.89 11.25
N GLN A 91 18.02 1.21 10.13
CA GLN A 91 19.34 0.73 9.70
C GLN A 91 20.22 1.84 9.08
N TYR A 92 19.63 2.74 8.28
CA TYR A 92 20.33 3.73 7.47
C TYR A 92 19.90 5.17 7.80
N ARG A 93 19.84 5.52 9.09
CA ARG A 93 19.34 6.83 9.60
C ARG A 93 19.85 8.06 8.85
N GLN A 94 21.15 8.12 8.57
CA GLN A 94 21.76 9.27 7.89
C GLN A 94 21.26 9.40 6.45
N PHE A 95 21.16 8.27 5.73
CA PHE A 95 20.63 8.25 4.37
C PHE A 95 19.15 8.62 4.34
N MET A 96 18.35 8.05 5.24
CA MET A 96 16.88 8.19 5.24
C MET A 96 16.37 9.59 5.67
N ARG A 97 17.24 10.43 6.24
CA ARG A 97 16.82 11.75 6.74
C ARG A 97 16.28 12.62 5.61
N GLY A 98 15.03 13.07 5.74
CA GLY A 98 14.34 13.92 4.77
C GLY A 98 13.69 13.18 3.60
N LYS A 99 13.78 11.85 3.55
CA LYS A 99 13.24 11.02 2.46
C LYS A 99 11.95 10.33 2.90
N ASN A 100 10.84 10.67 2.25
CA ASN A 100 9.49 10.28 2.71
C ASN A 100 8.62 9.63 1.63
N ASP A 101 8.99 9.71 0.34
CA ASP A 101 8.20 9.11 -0.72
C ASP A 101 8.53 7.62 -0.84
N SER A 102 7.57 6.75 -0.52
CA SER A 102 7.74 5.30 -0.57
C SER A 102 8.02 4.76 -1.97
N GLY A 103 7.47 5.38 -3.02
CA GLY A 103 7.66 4.96 -4.42
C GLY A 103 9.01 5.36 -5.00
N ALA A 104 9.77 6.17 -4.26
CA ALA A 104 11.04 6.73 -4.69
C ALA A 104 12.27 5.93 -4.24
N PHE A 105 12.08 4.79 -3.56
CA PHE A 105 13.18 3.99 -3.01
C PHE A 105 13.48 2.73 -3.82
N TYR A 106 14.76 2.37 -3.84
CA TYR A 106 15.25 1.07 -4.29
C TYR A 106 16.22 0.50 -3.25
N ASP A 107 16.10 -0.79 -2.93
CA ASP A 107 16.84 -1.48 -1.89
C ASP A 107 17.17 -2.93 -2.29
N ASP A 108 18.45 -3.18 -2.59
CA ASP A 108 18.99 -4.53 -2.78
C ASP A 108 20.15 -4.81 -1.79
N ASP A 109 20.82 -5.95 -1.91
CA ASP A 109 21.91 -6.31 -0.99
C ASP A 109 23.15 -5.40 -1.09
N LYS A 110 23.27 -4.60 -2.16
CA LYS A 110 24.47 -3.82 -2.47
C LYS A 110 24.25 -2.31 -2.34
N VAL A 111 23.06 -1.83 -2.67
CA VAL A 111 22.74 -0.43 -2.89
C VAL A 111 21.38 -0.10 -2.29
N LEU A 112 21.30 1.08 -1.68
CA LEU A 112 20.05 1.75 -1.35
C LEU A 112 20.00 3.06 -2.14
N CYS A 113 18.97 3.27 -2.95
CA CYS A 113 18.82 4.45 -3.78
C CYS A 113 17.49 5.16 -3.47
N TYR A 114 17.50 6.48 -3.64
CA TYR A 114 16.31 7.32 -3.53
C TYR A 114 16.32 8.41 -4.59
N VAL A 115 15.18 8.63 -5.24
CA VAL A 115 15.00 9.66 -6.26
C VAL A 115 13.86 10.58 -5.89
N GLU A 116 14.12 11.87 -5.78
CA GLU A 116 13.06 12.87 -5.62
C GLU A 116 13.11 13.89 -6.75
N THR A 117 11.95 14.47 -7.04
CA THR A 117 11.80 15.57 -8.00
C THR A 117 11.85 16.89 -7.25
N ASP A 118 12.66 17.82 -7.73
CA ASP A 118 12.74 19.18 -7.20
C ASP A 118 12.47 20.19 -8.31
N SER A 119 11.69 21.23 -8.02
CA SER A 119 11.49 22.35 -8.94
C SER A 119 12.48 23.45 -8.61
N GLU A 120 13.44 23.73 -9.49
CA GLU A 120 14.36 24.86 -9.29
C GLU A 120 13.72 26.19 -9.69
N THR A 121 12.81 26.17 -10.67
CA THR A 121 11.95 27.29 -11.04
C THR A 121 10.53 26.79 -11.29
N ARG A 122 9.60 27.70 -11.60
CA ARG A 122 8.20 27.36 -11.92
C ARG A 122 8.06 26.37 -13.09
N ASP A 123 9.08 26.31 -13.95
CA ASP A 123 9.09 25.57 -15.21
C ASP A 123 10.37 24.73 -15.39
N SER A 124 11.09 24.36 -14.31
CA SER A 124 12.23 23.45 -14.45
C SER A 124 12.28 22.46 -13.30
N TYR A 125 12.39 21.18 -13.66
CA TYR A 125 12.46 20.08 -12.72
C TYR A 125 13.81 19.38 -12.83
N ASN A 126 14.29 18.90 -11.68
CA ASN A 126 15.48 18.09 -11.58
C ASN A 126 15.17 16.80 -10.83
N PHE A 127 15.80 15.70 -11.26
CA PHE A 127 15.93 14.51 -10.44
C PHE A 127 17.09 14.69 -9.47
N LYS A 128 16.79 14.62 -8.17
CA LYS A 128 17.79 14.51 -7.10
C LYS A 128 17.96 13.04 -6.76
N ILE A 129 19.14 12.50 -7.01
CA ILE A 129 19.43 11.08 -6.87
C ILE A 129 20.41 10.92 -5.71
N SER A 130 20.03 10.10 -4.74
CA SER A 130 20.88 9.69 -3.63
C SER A 130 21.15 8.19 -3.74
N VAL A 131 22.42 7.79 -3.77
CA VAL A 131 22.84 6.39 -3.83
C VAL A 131 23.71 6.08 -2.63
N TYR A 132 23.41 5.01 -1.91
CA TYR A 132 24.20 4.51 -0.79
C TYR A 132 24.75 3.13 -1.12
N ASP A 133 26.06 3.04 -1.23
CA ASP A 133 26.77 1.76 -1.35
C ASP A 133 26.86 1.14 0.05
N LYS A 134 26.16 0.01 0.25
CA LYS A 134 26.10 -0.69 1.54
C LYS A 134 27.42 -1.35 1.92
N LYS A 135 28.25 -1.74 0.93
CA LYS A 135 29.55 -2.37 1.17
C LYS A 135 30.59 -1.33 1.58
N GLN A 136 30.68 -0.23 0.84
CA GLN A 136 31.64 0.85 1.10
C GLN A 136 31.16 1.83 2.16
N LYS A 137 29.87 1.77 2.52
CA LYS A 137 29.18 2.71 3.42
C LYS A 137 29.33 4.17 2.95
N ARG A 138 29.29 4.38 1.64
CA ARG A 138 29.46 5.70 1.01
C ARG A 138 28.15 6.19 0.41
N ASN A 139 27.89 7.47 0.60
CA ASN A 139 26.78 8.17 -0.03
C ASN A 139 27.30 8.93 -1.24
N GLU A 140 26.56 8.86 -2.33
CA GLU A 140 26.71 9.70 -3.49
C GLU A 140 25.40 10.46 -3.73
N TYR A 141 25.54 11.73 -4.12
CA TYR A 141 24.43 12.62 -4.40
C TYR A 141 24.72 13.43 -5.66
N PHE A 142 23.75 13.51 -6.55
CA PHE A 142 23.82 14.36 -7.74
C PHE A 142 22.42 14.76 -8.21
N LYS A 143 22.38 15.78 -9.07
CA LYS A 143 21.18 16.30 -9.69
C LYS A 143 21.27 16.16 -11.21
N ILE A 144 20.16 15.84 -11.85
CA ILE A 144 20.03 15.85 -13.30
C ILE A 144 18.81 16.66 -13.71
N GLY A 145 18.99 17.59 -14.65
CA GLY A 145 17.89 18.33 -15.26
C GLY A 145 17.04 17.45 -16.16
N ILE A 146 15.72 17.63 -16.08
CA ILE A 146 14.77 16.89 -16.90
C ILE A 146 14.68 17.58 -18.27
N PRO A 147 14.69 16.83 -19.40
CA PRO A 147 14.74 17.42 -20.74
C PRO A 147 13.50 18.27 -21.08
N ARG A 148 12.35 17.92 -20.50
CA ARG A 148 11.06 18.59 -20.69
C ARG A 148 10.62 19.36 -19.46
N ASN A 149 10.22 20.61 -19.71
CA ASN A 149 9.95 21.63 -18.71
C ASN A 149 8.47 22.06 -18.64
N GLU A 150 7.60 21.41 -19.42
CA GLU A 150 6.18 21.80 -19.55
C GLU A 150 5.27 21.14 -18.50
N TYR A 151 5.82 20.25 -17.68
CA TYR A 151 5.06 19.51 -16.68
C TYR A 151 4.70 20.39 -15.49
N LYS A 152 3.44 20.28 -15.04
CA LYS A 152 2.97 20.92 -13.80
C LYS A 152 3.41 20.18 -12.56
N SER A 153 3.60 18.87 -12.67
CA SER A 153 4.20 18.04 -11.63
C SER A 153 4.80 16.79 -12.25
N ILE A 154 5.81 16.27 -11.58
CA ILE A 154 6.46 15.00 -11.91
C ILE A 154 6.46 14.21 -10.60
N ARG A 155 5.89 13.02 -10.61
CA ARG A 155 5.86 12.12 -9.46
C ARG A 155 6.68 10.89 -9.79
N VAL A 156 7.58 10.50 -8.90
CA VAL A 156 8.30 9.23 -9.00
C VAL A 156 7.34 8.08 -8.69
N VAL A 157 7.35 7.09 -9.57
CA VAL A 157 6.48 5.91 -9.50
C VAL A 157 7.27 4.71 -9.01
N ASP A 158 8.42 4.46 -9.65
CA ASP A 158 9.24 3.29 -9.42
C ASP A 158 10.71 3.63 -9.70
N VAL A 159 11.61 3.03 -8.92
CA VAL A 159 13.06 3.20 -9.02
C VAL A 159 13.68 1.82 -9.01
N GLN A 160 14.41 1.47 -10.07
CA GLN A 160 15.04 0.15 -10.22
C GLN A 160 16.48 0.27 -10.69
N ILE A 161 17.42 -0.40 -10.04
CA ILE A 161 18.82 -0.43 -10.47
C ILE A 161 19.15 -1.78 -11.09
N VAL A 162 19.70 -1.75 -12.31
CA VAL A 162 20.27 -2.92 -12.99
C VAL A 162 21.70 -2.59 -13.39
N GLY A 163 22.67 -3.18 -12.68
CA GLY A 163 24.09 -2.88 -12.89
C GLY A 163 24.43 -1.44 -12.51
N ARG A 164 24.76 -0.60 -13.50
CA ARG A 164 25.08 0.83 -13.34
C ARG A 164 24.03 1.76 -13.95
N THR A 165 22.87 1.20 -14.30
CA THR A 165 21.76 1.95 -14.86
C THR A 165 20.62 2.01 -13.85
N LEU A 166 20.18 3.23 -13.55
CA LEU A 166 18.96 3.49 -12.79
C LEU A 166 17.81 3.68 -13.78
N ASN A 167 16.82 2.80 -13.69
CA ASN A 167 15.56 2.86 -14.42
C ASN A 167 14.55 3.57 -13.52
N LEU A 168 14.02 4.68 -14.00
CA LEU A 168 13.11 5.55 -13.25
C LEU A 168 11.80 5.66 -14.02
N ILE A 169 10.70 5.28 -13.38
CA ILE A 169 9.36 5.53 -13.92
C ILE A 169 8.78 6.74 -13.21
N THR A 170 8.20 7.66 -13.99
CA THR A 170 7.50 8.83 -13.46
C THR A 170 6.10 8.95 -14.04
N ASN A 171 5.21 9.55 -13.26
CA ASN A 171 3.93 10.08 -13.70
C ASN A 171 4.05 11.59 -13.81
N ASN A 172 3.91 12.11 -15.03
CA ASN A 172 4.08 13.52 -15.33
C ASN A 172 2.71 14.11 -15.66
N ALA A 173 2.29 15.11 -14.88
CA ALA A 173 1.05 15.80 -15.15
C ALA A 173 1.31 17.07 -15.97
N THR A 174 0.55 17.24 -17.05
CA THR A 174 0.46 18.49 -17.81
C THR A 174 -0.98 18.99 -17.85
N ILE A 175 -1.16 20.27 -18.15
CA ILE A 175 -2.48 20.86 -18.37
C ILE A 175 -2.52 21.30 -19.82
N ILE A 176 -3.28 20.57 -20.63
CA ILE A 176 -3.57 20.94 -22.02
C ILE A 176 -5.04 21.36 -22.03
N THR A 177 -5.31 22.58 -22.49
CA THR A 177 -6.69 23.10 -22.67
C THR A 177 -7.60 22.93 -21.43
N ASN A 178 -7.10 23.23 -20.22
CA ASN A 178 -7.80 23.06 -18.94
C ASN A 178 -8.18 21.61 -18.56
N VAL A 179 -7.59 20.62 -19.23
CA VAL A 179 -7.75 19.20 -18.88
C VAL A 179 -6.40 18.66 -18.40
N ALA A 180 -6.40 18.03 -17.23
CA ALA A 180 -5.22 17.35 -16.72
C ALA A 180 -4.91 16.14 -17.59
N HIS A 181 -3.68 16.08 -18.10
CA HIS A 181 -3.16 14.93 -18.84
C HIS A 181 -2.02 14.33 -18.04
N SER A 182 -2.00 13.00 -17.96
CA SER A 182 -0.95 12.24 -17.30
C SER A 182 -0.16 11.45 -18.34
N GLU A 183 1.16 11.56 -18.27
CA GLU A 183 2.07 10.78 -19.10
C GLU A 183 2.97 9.93 -18.20
N PHE A 184 3.16 8.67 -18.56
CA PHE A 184 4.14 7.81 -17.94
C PHE A 184 5.42 7.80 -18.75
N HIS A 185 6.54 8.01 -18.07
CA HIS A 185 7.87 8.06 -18.70
C HIS A 185 8.82 7.10 -18.01
N HIS A 186 9.68 6.46 -18.81
CA HIS A 186 10.80 5.66 -18.35
C HIS A 186 12.11 6.38 -18.71
N TYR A 187 12.86 6.79 -17.70
CA TYR A 187 14.20 7.34 -17.84
C TYR A 187 15.24 6.28 -17.48
N LYS A 188 16.23 6.10 -18.34
CA LYS A 188 17.45 5.34 -18.03
C LYS A 188 18.55 6.33 -17.70
N ILE A 189 19.06 6.26 -16.48
CA ILE A 189 20.07 7.17 -15.96
C ILE A 189 21.37 6.38 -15.77
N ASP A 190 22.45 6.88 -16.36
CA ASP A 190 23.79 6.34 -16.18
C ASP A 190 24.36 6.88 -14.85
N LEU A 191 24.58 6.00 -13.88
CA LEU A 191 25.03 6.38 -12.55
C LEU A 191 26.51 6.84 -12.54
N ASP A 192 27.33 6.36 -13.48
CA ASP A 192 28.74 6.73 -13.56
C ASP A 192 28.91 8.09 -14.27
N LYS A 193 28.16 8.32 -15.35
CA LYS A 193 28.17 9.59 -16.11
C LYS A 193 27.26 10.66 -15.53
N LYS A 194 26.33 10.30 -14.65
CA LYS A 194 25.37 11.20 -13.99
C LYS A 194 24.52 11.99 -14.98
N ASN A 195 24.00 11.30 -16.00
CA ASN A 195 23.12 11.89 -17.00
C ASN A 195 22.00 10.92 -17.42
N ILE A 196 20.96 11.47 -18.05
CA ILE A 196 19.91 10.67 -18.68
C ILE A 196 20.49 10.09 -19.98
N ALA A 197 20.58 8.76 -20.04
CA ALA A 197 21.02 8.02 -21.21
C ALA A 197 19.90 7.86 -22.25
N SER A 198 18.66 7.69 -21.79
CA SER A 198 17.48 7.66 -22.66
C SER A 198 16.19 8.00 -21.90
N GLU A 199 15.21 8.50 -22.63
CA GLU A 199 13.83 8.73 -22.18
C GLU A 199 12.88 8.00 -23.13
N GLN A 200 11.87 7.34 -22.58
CA GLN A 200 10.82 6.68 -23.34
C GLN A 200 9.45 7.01 -22.74
N ASN A 201 8.51 7.47 -23.57
CA ASN A 201 7.11 7.53 -23.19
C ASN A 201 6.52 6.10 -23.14
N ILE A 202 5.98 5.72 -21.99
CA ILE A 202 5.32 4.43 -21.79
C ILE A 202 3.88 4.52 -22.31
N ALA A 203 3.18 5.58 -21.91
CA ALA A 203 1.82 5.89 -22.33
C ALA A 203 1.49 7.36 -22.04
N SER A 204 0.55 7.92 -22.80
CA SER A 204 -0.14 9.17 -22.46
C SER A 204 -1.64 8.92 -22.33
N SER A 205 -2.28 9.59 -21.38
CA SER A 205 -3.74 9.75 -21.40
C SER A 205 -4.11 10.73 -22.52
N ASP A 206 -4.08 10.29 -23.79
CA ASP A 206 -4.56 11.13 -24.90
C ASP A 206 -6.10 11.21 -24.83
N ILE A 207 -6.61 12.16 -24.05
CA ILE A 207 -8.05 12.45 -23.93
C ILE A 207 -8.63 12.99 -25.26
N SER A 208 -7.78 13.38 -26.21
CA SER A 208 -8.16 14.15 -27.40
C SER A 208 -8.16 13.39 -28.74
N LYS A 209 -7.80 12.10 -28.78
CA LYS A 209 -7.65 11.36 -30.06
C LYS A 209 -8.51 10.12 -30.22
N THR A 210 -9.28 9.74 -29.20
CA THR A 210 -10.19 8.59 -29.24
C THR A 210 -11.57 9.02 -28.82
N ASP A 211 -12.62 8.45 -29.45
CA ASP A 211 -14.02 8.67 -29.06
C ASP A 211 -14.30 8.21 -27.61
N ASP A 212 -13.40 7.40 -27.03
CA ASP A 212 -13.42 6.93 -25.65
C ASP A 212 -12.19 7.47 -24.90
N PRO A 213 -12.33 8.41 -23.93
CA PRO A 213 -11.20 8.84 -23.10
C PRO A 213 -10.62 7.69 -22.28
N VAL A 214 -9.29 7.54 -22.34
CA VAL A 214 -8.54 6.51 -21.61
C VAL A 214 -7.78 7.16 -20.46
N GLU A 215 -8.05 6.71 -19.24
CA GLU A 215 -7.29 7.05 -18.05
C GLU A 215 -6.38 5.88 -17.69
N MET A 216 -5.08 6.12 -17.64
CA MET A 216 -4.12 5.12 -17.16
C MET A 216 -3.75 5.43 -15.71
N GLY A 217 -4.02 4.48 -14.84
CA GLY A 217 -3.58 4.47 -13.45
C GLY A 217 -2.46 3.44 -13.24
N ILE A 218 -1.68 3.62 -12.18
CA ILE A 218 -0.78 2.57 -11.69
C ILE A 218 -1.52 1.80 -10.60
N TYR A 219 -1.41 0.48 -10.62
CA TYR A 219 -1.93 -0.32 -9.54
C TYR A 219 -0.97 -0.27 -8.34
N TYR A 220 -1.22 0.68 -7.42
CA TYR A 220 -0.38 0.94 -6.25
C TYR A 220 -0.75 0.05 -5.06
N GLU A 221 -0.31 -1.20 -5.07
CA GLU A 221 -0.23 -2.00 -3.83
C GLU A 221 0.99 -2.94 -3.81
N SER A 222 2.15 -2.45 -4.27
CA SER A 222 3.40 -3.15 -3.97
C SER A 222 3.80 -2.91 -2.52
N LYS A 223 3.48 -3.87 -1.64
CA LYS A 223 4.04 -3.92 -0.28
C LYS A 223 5.56 -3.98 -0.28
N THR A 224 6.16 -4.39 -1.40
CA THR A 224 7.60 -4.50 -1.62
C THR A 224 8.13 -3.43 -2.57
N ALA A 225 7.56 -2.21 -2.55
CA ALA A 225 7.90 -1.14 -3.50
C ALA A 225 9.41 -0.81 -3.56
N THR A 226 10.17 -1.08 -2.50
CA THR A 226 11.62 -0.84 -2.48
C THR A 226 12.44 -1.97 -3.06
N LYS A 227 11.89 -3.17 -3.25
CA LYS A 227 12.67 -4.34 -3.66
C LYS A 227 12.89 -4.38 -5.17
N PRO A 228 13.96 -5.04 -5.64
CA PRO A 228 14.22 -5.19 -7.05
C PRO A 228 13.03 -5.83 -7.76
N ASN A 229 12.58 -5.18 -8.81
CA ASN A 229 11.44 -5.62 -9.60
C ASN A 229 11.61 -5.20 -11.05
N ARG A 230 11.40 -6.13 -11.98
CA ARG A 230 11.54 -5.87 -13.42
C ARG A 230 10.31 -5.19 -14.02
N PHE A 231 9.15 -5.38 -13.40
CA PHE A 231 7.87 -5.02 -13.99
C PHE A 231 7.12 -3.98 -13.14
N THR A 232 6.38 -3.11 -13.83
CA THR A 232 5.42 -2.18 -13.23
C THR A 232 4.04 -2.46 -13.80
N VAL A 233 3.03 -2.60 -12.94
CA VAL A 233 1.66 -2.95 -13.35
C VAL A 233 0.79 -1.69 -13.46
N PHE A 234 0.10 -1.58 -14.57
CA PHE A 234 -0.82 -0.50 -14.91
C PHE A 234 -2.25 -1.01 -15.00
N SER A 235 -3.17 -0.18 -14.54
CA SER A 235 -4.60 -0.30 -14.78
C SER A 235 -4.99 0.71 -15.85
N ILE A 236 -5.64 0.25 -16.90
CA ILE A 236 -6.09 1.09 -18.01
C ILE A 236 -7.60 1.13 -17.96
N ASN A 237 -8.15 2.30 -17.65
CA ASN A 237 -9.58 2.53 -17.54
C ASN A 237 -10.08 3.24 -18.80
N HIS A 238 -10.96 2.58 -19.54
CA HIS A 238 -11.65 3.18 -20.66
C HIS A 238 -12.97 3.76 -20.17
N THR A 239 -13.09 5.08 -20.22
CA THR A 239 -14.31 5.78 -19.80
C THR A 239 -15.11 6.14 -21.04
N LYS A 240 -16.38 5.71 -21.13
CA LYS A 240 -17.30 6.23 -22.16
C LYS A 240 -18.07 7.41 -21.60
N GLN A 241 -17.87 8.60 -22.16
CA GLN A 241 -18.64 9.77 -21.78
C GLN A 241 -19.96 9.79 -22.57
N GLN A 242 -21.01 9.15 -22.06
CA GLN A 242 -22.36 9.38 -22.59
C GLN A 242 -22.87 10.74 -22.09
N VAL A 243 -22.77 11.76 -22.95
CA VAL A 243 -23.44 13.04 -22.71
C VAL A 243 -24.92 12.87 -23.04
N GLU A 244 -25.70 12.32 -22.10
CA GLU A 244 -27.15 12.50 -22.17
C GLU A 244 -27.49 13.95 -21.84
N ARG A 245 -27.73 14.74 -22.89
CA ARG A 245 -28.36 16.07 -22.81
C ARG A 245 -29.79 15.95 -22.30
N LYS A 246 -30.02 15.57 -21.03
CA LYS A 246 -31.33 15.75 -20.39
C LYS A 246 -31.37 15.68 -18.86
N VAL A 247 -30.27 15.36 -18.16
CA VAL A 247 -30.25 15.39 -16.70
C VAL A 247 -28.96 16.05 -16.20
N ALA A 248 -29.07 16.96 -15.24
CA ALA A 248 -27.97 17.75 -14.66
C ALA A 248 -26.93 16.93 -13.86
N SER A 249 -26.91 15.61 -14.02
CA SER A 249 -25.89 14.72 -13.48
C SER A 249 -25.52 13.73 -14.58
N GLY A 250 -24.40 13.97 -15.25
CA GLY A 250 -23.84 13.00 -16.20
C GLY A 250 -23.56 11.70 -15.45
N THR A 251 -24.21 10.62 -15.84
CA THR A 251 -23.91 9.29 -15.33
C THR A 251 -22.79 8.74 -16.20
N ILE A 252 -21.62 8.50 -15.61
CA ILE A 252 -20.52 7.82 -16.30
C ILE A 252 -20.95 6.35 -16.42
N VAL A 253 -21.22 5.89 -17.63
CA VAL A 253 -21.69 4.52 -17.89
C VAL A 253 -20.63 3.79 -18.70
N SER A 254 -20.13 2.70 -18.12
CA SER A 254 -19.09 1.78 -18.62
C SER A 254 -17.64 2.22 -18.38
N ASN A 255 -17.03 1.65 -17.33
CA ASN A 255 -15.58 1.58 -17.12
C ASN A 255 -15.11 0.18 -17.54
N ARG A 256 -14.57 0.03 -18.75
CA ARG A 256 -13.81 -1.19 -19.06
C ARG A 256 -12.42 -1.01 -18.46
N GLN A 257 -12.06 -1.88 -17.54
CA GLN A 257 -10.72 -1.92 -16.93
C GLN A 257 -9.89 -3.00 -17.61
N GLU A 258 -8.66 -2.66 -17.98
CA GLU A 258 -7.66 -3.60 -18.49
C GLU A 258 -6.42 -3.54 -17.60
N LEU A 259 -5.65 -4.62 -17.59
CA LEU A 259 -4.34 -4.64 -16.93
C LEU A 259 -3.24 -4.79 -17.97
N ALA A 260 -2.14 -4.11 -17.73
CA ALA A 260 -0.92 -4.26 -18.50
C ALA A 260 0.29 -4.20 -17.56
N TYR A 261 1.40 -4.83 -17.94
CA TYR A 261 2.67 -4.63 -17.26
C TYR A 261 3.70 -4.03 -18.22
N TYR A 262 4.51 -3.13 -17.69
CA TYR A 262 5.66 -2.59 -18.37
C TYR A 262 6.91 -3.36 -17.97
N ASP A 263 7.57 -3.96 -18.95
CA ASP A 263 8.88 -4.59 -18.77
C ASP A 263 9.99 -3.55 -18.98
N MET A 264 10.66 -3.16 -17.90
CA MET A 264 11.74 -2.16 -17.95
C MET A 264 12.95 -2.62 -18.76
N GLN A 265 13.16 -3.93 -18.89
CA GLN A 265 14.26 -4.48 -19.66
C GLN A 265 13.99 -4.35 -21.16
N SER A 266 12.81 -4.78 -21.62
CA SER A 266 12.45 -4.72 -23.04
C SER A 266 11.92 -3.35 -23.48
N GLY A 267 11.49 -2.52 -22.52
CA GLY A 267 10.83 -1.24 -22.78
C GLY A 267 9.44 -1.37 -23.41
N LYS A 268 8.72 -2.48 -23.14
CA LYS A 268 7.42 -2.75 -23.77
C LYS A 268 6.32 -2.79 -22.71
N LEU A 269 5.17 -2.18 -23.04
CA LEU A 269 3.93 -2.36 -22.31
C LEU A 269 3.19 -3.56 -22.89
N ILE A 270 2.88 -4.55 -22.06
CA ILE A 270 2.31 -5.83 -22.48
C ILE A 270 0.95 -5.98 -21.80
N PRO A 271 -0.15 -6.17 -22.55
CA PRO A 271 -1.47 -6.39 -21.97
C PRO A 271 -1.53 -7.75 -21.25
N ILE A 272 -2.24 -7.80 -20.13
CA ILE A 272 -2.48 -9.03 -19.39
C ILE A 272 -3.85 -9.56 -19.79
N GLU A 273 -3.86 -10.61 -20.61
CA GLU A 273 -5.08 -11.30 -21.00
C GLU A 273 -5.40 -12.44 -20.03
N VAL A 274 -6.14 -12.13 -18.96
CA VAL A 274 -6.69 -13.19 -18.11
C VAL A 274 -8.06 -13.60 -18.67
N LYS A 275 -8.05 -14.52 -19.66
CA LYS A 275 -9.27 -15.06 -20.30
C LYS A 275 -10.31 -15.62 -19.31
N ALA A 276 -9.86 -15.96 -18.11
CA ALA A 276 -10.68 -16.46 -17.01
C ALA A 276 -11.51 -15.38 -16.28
N ILE A 277 -11.32 -14.10 -16.61
CA ILE A 277 -11.92 -12.95 -15.92
C ILE A 277 -12.78 -12.17 -16.91
N ASN A 278 -14.09 -12.17 -16.68
CA ASN A 278 -15.04 -11.40 -17.49
C ASN A 278 -15.10 -9.92 -17.09
N ASP A 279 -14.83 -9.61 -15.82
CA ASP A 279 -14.85 -8.25 -15.29
C ASP A 279 -13.79 -8.08 -14.18
N LEU A 280 -12.84 -7.17 -14.41
CA LEU A 280 -11.80 -6.83 -13.43
C LEU A 280 -12.31 -5.89 -12.33
N SER A 281 -13.44 -5.22 -12.54
CA SER A 281 -13.98 -4.23 -11.59
C SER A 281 -14.50 -4.87 -10.30
N GLU A 282 -14.78 -6.18 -10.31
CA GLU A 282 -15.21 -6.96 -9.15
C GLU A 282 -14.04 -7.68 -8.46
N MET A 283 -12.80 -7.50 -8.94
CA MET A 283 -11.62 -8.15 -8.38
C MET A 283 -10.80 -7.21 -7.50
N SER A 284 -10.38 -7.71 -6.34
CA SER A 284 -9.25 -7.13 -5.62
C SER A 284 -7.96 -7.64 -6.26
N ILE A 285 -7.09 -6.71 -6.61
CA ILE A 285 -5.82 -6.97 -7.28
C ILE A 285 -4.72 -6.63 -6.29
N SER A 286 -3.62 -7.37 -6.29
CA SER A 286 -2.42 -6.99 -5.55
C SER A 286 -1.18 -7.45 -6.30
N TYR A 287 -0.07 -6.74 -6.11
CA TYR A 287 1.14 -6.94 -6.88
C TYR A 287 2.37 -7.02 -5.98
N SER A 288 3.15 -8.09 -6.07
CA SER A 288 4.41 -8.20 -5.34
C SER A 288 5.39 -9.11 -6.07
N GLN A 289 6.67 -8.73 -6.09
CA GLN A 289 7.77 -9.55 -6.63
C GLN A 289 7.48 -10.17 -8.00
N SER A 290 7.02 -9.37 -8.96
CA SER A 290 6.68 -9.83 -10.33
C SER A 290 5.50 -10.82 -10.41
N LYS A 291 4.72 -10.96 -9.33
CA LYS A 291 3.48 -11.74 -9.30
C LYS A 291 2.28 -10.85 -9.06
N LEU A 292 1.25 -11.08 -9.85
CA LEU A 292 -0.04 -10.40 -9.76
C LEU A 292 -1.03 -11.38 -9.15
N MET A 293 -1.66 -11.02 -8.03
CA MET A 293 -2.70 -11.80 -7.40
C MET A 293 -4.04 -11.12 -7.62
N LEU A 294 -4.98 -11.85 -8.21
CA LEU A 294 -6.34 -11.41 -8.50
C LEU A 294 -7.29 -12.24 -7.64
N THR A 295 -8.17 -11.57 -6.92
CA THR A 295 -9.10 -12.23 -6.00
C THR A 295 -10.51 -11.70 -6.24
N SER A 296 -11.46 -12.62 -6.38
CA SER A 296 -12.88 -12.29 -6.44
C SER A 296 -13.68 -13.19 -5.53
N GLN A 297 -14.78 -12.65 -5.03
CA GLN A 297 -15.76 -13.41 -4.26
C GLN A 297 -16.94 -13.72 -5.17
N THR A 298 -17.39 -14.97 -5.21
CA THR A 298 -18.60 -15.37 -5.92
C THR A 298 -19.83 -15.29 -5.00
N ASP A 299 -21.03 -15.46 -5.56
CA ASP A 299 -22.33 -15.14 -4.96
C ASP A 299 -22.73 -15.89 -3.67
N SER A 300 -21.87 -16.70 -3.02
CA SER A 300 -22.13 -16.94 -1.59
C SER A 300 -21.05 -17.53 -0.70
N ASN A 301 -20.04 -18.27 -1.16
CA ASN A 301 -19.12 -18.96 -0.25
C ASN A 301 -17.77 -19.28 -0.87
N GLU A 302 -17.44 -18.69 -2.01
CA GLU A 302 -16.20 -19.05 -2.68
C GLU A 302 -15.36 -17.83 -2.97
N VAL A 303 -14.05 -18.00 -2.77
CA VAL A 303 -13.03 -17.01 -3.11
C VAL A 303 -12.20 -17.60 -4.21
N ARG A 304 -12.28 -17.02 -5.40
CA ARG A 304 -11.36 -17.38 -6.47
C ARG A 304 -10.09 -16.57 -6.30
N VAL A 305 -8.96 -17.25 -6.37
CA VAL A 305 -7.63 -16.65 -6.30
C VAL A 305 -6.83 -17.09 -7.52
N ILE A 306 -6.40 -16.10 -8.30
CA ILE A 306 -5.54 -16.30 -9.46
C ILE A 306 -4.19 -15.65 -9.16
N LEU A 307 -3.12 -16.44 -9.19
CA LEU A 307 -1.74 -15.96 -9.11
C LEU A 307 -1.12 -16.02 -10.51
N TYR A 308 -0.81 -14.87 -11.08
CA TYR A 308 -0.22 -14.71 -12.39
C TYR A 308 1.25 -14.31 -12.28
N SER A 309 2.13 -15.03 -12.98
CA SER A 309 3.55 -14.69 -13.09
C SER A 309 3.78 -13.78 -14.29
N LEU A 310 4.24 -12.55 -14.05
CA LEU A 310 4.61 -11.62 -15.13
C LEU A 310 5.88 -12.06 -15.85
N ALA A 311 6.77 -12.79 -15.17
CA ALA A 311 8.02 -13.27 -15.75
C ALA A 311 7.81 -14.41 -16.75
N ASP A 312 6.89 -15.32 -16.43
CA ASP A 312 6.59 -16.50 -17.24
C ASP A 312 5.36 -16.31 -18.15
N ASP A 313 4.67 -15.17 -18.03
CA ASP A 313 3.44 -14.84 -18.74
C ASP A 313 2.37 -15.94 -18.66
N LYS A 314 2.18 -16.48 -17.45
CA LYS A 314 1.26 -17.59 -17.21
C LYS A 314 0.60 -17.52 -15.83
N ILE A 315 -0.57 -18.15 -15.74
CA ILE A 315 -1.23 -18.45 -14.48
C ILE A 315 -0.44 -19.56 -13.76
N GLU A 316 0.07 -19.26 -12.56
CA GLU A 316 0.71 -20.24 -11.69
C GLU A 316 -0.33 -21.00 -10.85
N ILE A 317 -1.35 -20.28 -10.38
CA ILE A 317 -2.41 -20.82 -9.52
C ILE A 317 -3.73 -20.21 -9.97
N ASP A 318 -4.75 -21.05 -10.10
CA ASP A 318 -6.16 -20.67 -10.24
C ASP A 318 -6.94 -21.63 -9.36
N THR A 319 -7.25 -21.18 -8.15
CA THR A 319 -7.92 -22.00 -7.14
C THR A 319 -9.15 -21.30 -6.63
N THR A 320 -10.13 -22.10 -6.25
CA THR A 320 -11.32 -21.64 -5.55
C THR A 320 -11.25 -22.15 -4.12
N ILE A 321 -11.41 -21.25 -3.16
CA ILE A 321 -11.46 -21.57 -1.74
C ILE A 321 -12.93 -21.58 -1.35
N ASP A 322 -13.44 -22.74 -0.98
CA ASP A 322 -14.76 -22.87 -0.36
C ASP A 322 -14.64 -22.41 1.10
N THR A 323 -15.31 -21.30 1.41
CA THR A 323 -15.38 -20.74 2.76
C THR A 323 -16.38 -21.46 3.64
N ASN A 324 -17.13 -22.45 3.13
CA ASN A 324 -18.07 -23.26 3.91
C ASN A 324 -19.07 -22.45 4.75
N GLY A 325 -19.41 -21.22 4.35
CA GLY A 325 -20.29 -20.34 5.14
C GLY A 325 -19.57 -19.48 6.17
N SER A 326 -18.24 -19.57 6.30
CA SER A 326 -17.43 -18.72 7.18
C SER A 326 -17.48 -17.25 6.77
N LEU A 327 -17.73 -16.95 5.49
CA LEU A 327 -18.05 -15.61 5.03
C LEU A 327 -19.55 -15.50 4.82
N ASN A 328 -20.17 -14.52 5.45
CA ASN A 328 -21.59 -14.24 5.21
C ASN A 328 -21.79 -13.67 3.80
N LYS A 329 -23.00 -13.81 3.21
CA LYS A 329 -23.36 -13.22 1.90
C LYS A 329 -23.17 -11.70 1.84
N ASN A 330 -23.22 -11.04 2.99
CA ASN A 330 -23.02 -9.59 3.14
C ASN A 330 -21.57 -9.22 3.55
N GLU A 331 -20.70 -10.21 3.74
CA GLU A 331 -19.28 -10.00 4.00
C GLU A 331 -18.53 -9.96 2.69
N ARG A 332 -17.72 -8.92 2.52
CA ARG A 332 -16.76 -8.83 1.43
C ARG A 332 -15.36 -9.09 1.95
N ILE A 333 -14.57 -9.82 1.17
CA ILE A 333 -13.13 -9.91 1.40
C ILE A 333 -12.52 -8.55 1.12
N ASN A 334 -11.90 -7.98 2.14
CA ASN A 334 -11.27 -6.66 2.03
C ASN A 334 -9.78 -6.76 1.72
N PHE A 335 -9.12 -7.78 2.25
CA PHE A 335 -7.67 -7.96 2.11
C PHE A 335 -7.35 -9.42 1.90
N VAL A 336 -6.50 -9.67 0.90
CA VAL A 336 -5.85 -10.96 0.70
C VAL A 336 -4.33 -10.75 0.64
N VAL A 337 -3.58 -11.56 1.38
CA VAL A 337 -2.12 -11.57 1.34
C VAL A 337 -1.65 -12.99 1.09
N ASN A 338 -0.74 -13.14 0.14
CA ASN A 338 0.03 -14.37 -0.03
C ASN A 338 1.33 -14.27 0.76
N ALA A 339 1.56 -15.19 1.70
CA ALA A 339 2.85 -15.37 2.36
C ALA A 339 3.02 -16.83 2.78
N LYS A 340 4.25 -17.36 2.78
CA LYS A 340 4.57 -18.72 3.27
C LYS A 340 3.70 -19.83 2.66
N ASP A 341 3.35 -19.73 1.37
CA ASP A 341 2.43 -20.65 0.68
C ASP A 341 1.01 -20.70 1.28
N ARG A 342 0.60 -19.63 1.96
CA ARG A 342 -0.72 -19.45 2.57
C ARG A 342 -1.39 -18.20 2.02
N LEU A 343 -2.71 -18.25 1.94
CA LEU A 343 -3.57 -17.10 1.67
C LEU A 343 -4.22 -16.64 2.98
N TYR A 344 -3.89 -15.43 3.39
CA TYR A 344 -4.46 -14.76 4.56
C TYR A 344 -5.54 -13.80 4.09
N MET A 345 -6.77 -13.99 4.57
CA MET A 345 -7.94 -13.24 4.13
C MET A 345 -8.70 -12.65 5.32
N THR A 346 -9.19 -11.42 5.17
CA THR A 346 -10.16 -10.84 6.12
C THR A 346 -11.49 -10.52 5.45
N GLY A 347 -12.59 -10.92 6.08
CA GLY A 347 -13.95 -10.50 5.74
C GLY A 347 -14.46 -9.38 6.67
N ASN A 348 -15.29 -8.48 6.15
CA ASN A 348 -16.10 -7.57 6.98
C ASN A 348 -17.52 -7.45 6.41
N MET A 349 -18.51 -7.32 7.30
CA MET A 349 -19.87 -6.99 6.94
C MET A 349 -19.92 -5.55 6.42
N VAL A 350 -20.44 -5.36 5.21
CA VAL A 350 -20.63 -4.02 4.64
C VAL A 350 -21.69 -3.25 5.43
N HIS A 351 -22.69 -3.93 6.01
CA HIS A 351 -23.73 -3.37 6.88
C HIS A 351 -24.28 -4.41 7.88
N GLY A 352 -23.76 -4.44 9.12
CA GLY A 352 -24.22 -5.34 10.18
C GLY A 352 -24.13 -4.73 11.58
N THR A 353 -24.95 -5.23 12.51
CA THR A 353 -24.97 -4.78 13.92
C THR A 353 -24.03 -5.58 14.83
N GLU A 354 -23.48 -6.68 14.31
CA GLU A 354 -22.51 -7.58 14.96
C GLU A 354 -21.29 -7.73 14.04
N ASN A 355 -20.33 -6.81 14.12
CA ASN A 355 -19.16 -6.78 13.25
C ASN A 355 -18.08 -7.77 13.70
N ASN A 356 -18.35 -9.08 13.67
CA ASN A 356 -17.27 -10.05 13.87
C ASN A 356 -16.45 -10.12 12.58
N PHE A 357 -15.18 -9.73 12.64
CA PHE A 357 -14.32 -9.75 11.46
C PHE A 357 -13.71 -11.13 11.30
N THR A 358 -14.11 -11.82 10.25
CA THR A 358 -13.61 -13.16 9.93
C THR A 358 -12.18 -13.08 9.41
N VAL A 359 -11.33 -13.96 9.93
CA VAL A 359 -9.96 -14.18 9.48
C VAL A 359 -9.85 -15.62 9.01
N LEU A 360 -9.47 -15.79 7.75
CA LEU A 360 -9.26 -17.10 7.13
C LEU A 360 -7.80 -17.24 6.72
N ILE A 361 -7.23 -18.41 6.97
CA ILE A 361 -5.93 -18.81 6.44
C ILE A 361 -6.14 -20.10 5.67
N ALA A 362 -5.82 -20.09 4.38
CA ALA A 362 -5.98 -21.24 3.51
C ALA A 362 -4.64 -21.68 2.91
N ASP A 363 -4.50 -22.98 2.67
CA ASP A 363 -3.41 -23.50 1.85
C ASP A 363 -3.64 -23.08 0.39
N MET A 364 -2.64 -22.42 -0.20
CA MET A 364 -2.78 -21.85 -1.54
C MET A 364 -2.84 -22.91 -2.64
N LYS A 365 -2.30 -24.12 -2.40
CA LYS A 365 -2.26 -25.20 -3.40
C LYS A 365 -3.52 -26.05 -3.36
N THR A 366 -4.04 -26.33 -2.17
CA THR A 366 -5.20 -27.21 -2.02
C THR A 366 -6.51 -26.46 -1.87
N GLY A 367 -6.47 -25.16 -1.57
CA GLY A 367 -7.67 -24.36 -1.27
C GLY A 367 -8.32 -24.71 0.07
N HIS A 368 -7.68 -25.54 0.91
CA HIS A 368 -8.25 -25.94 2.20
C HIS A 368 -8.02 -24.85 3.25
N ILE A 369 -9.07 -24.53 4.00
CA ILE A 369 -8.97 -23.64 5.16
C ILE A 369 -8.23 -24.38 6.28
N LEU A 370 -7.13 -23.78 6.73
CA LEU A 370 -6.29 -24.29 7.81
C LEU A 370 -6.58 -23.58 9.14
N TYR A 371 -7.06 -22.35 9.07
CA TYR A 371 -7.50 -21.57 10.23
C TYR A 371 -8.70 -20.71 9.88
N GLU A 372 -9.67 -20.72 10.76
CA GLU A 372 -10.81 -19.83 10.77
C GLU A 372 -10.94 -19.22 12.16
N GLY A 373 -11.05 -17.90 12.21
CA GLY A 373 -11.25 -17.19 13.46
C GLY A 373 -11.90 -15.85 13.25
N TYR A 374 -12.10 -15.13 14.35
CA TYR A 374 -12.68 -13.81 14.32
C TYR A 374 -12.07 -12.89 15.36
N VAL A 375 -12.17 -11.59 15.12
CA VAL A 375 -11.72 -10.57 16.08
C VAL A 375 -12.77 -10.45 17.18
N ALA A 376 -12.35 -10.65 18.43
CA ALA A 376 -13.21 -10.55 19.60
C ALA A 376 -12.68 -9.51 20.60
N ARG A 377 -13.57 -8.93 21.41
CA ARG A 377 -13.20 -8.08 22.55
C ARG A 377 -13.20 -8.87 23.85
N LYS A 378 -12.23 -8.62 24.73
CA LYS A 378 -12.17 -9.24 26.06
C LYS A 378 -13.32 -8.85 26.99
N ASP A 379 -13.92 -7.68 26.76
CA ASP A 379 -15.11 -7.21 27.49
C ASP A 379 -16.44 -7.73 26.89
N ASN A 380 -16.38 -8.62 25.89
CA ASN A 380 -17.53 -9.22 25.19
C ASN A 380 -18.51 -8.21 24.57
N MET A 381 -18.12 -6.94 24.41
CA MET A 381 -18.92 -5.99 23.66
C MET A 381 -18.72 -6.18 22.15
N PRO A 382 -19.65 -5.72 21.30
CA PRO A 382 -19.48 -5.75 19.86
C PRO A 382 -18.26 -4.95 19.39
N THR A 383 -17.61 -5.47 18.36
CA THR A 383 -16.44 -4.92 17.64
C THR A 383 -16.87 -3.85 16.63
N ARG A 384 -17.42 -2.72 17.08
CA ARG A 384 -17.92 -1.64 16.19
C ARG A 384 -16.78 -0.75 15.66
N ASN A 385 -16.97 -0.22 14.45
CA ASN A 385 -16.15 0.85 13.83
C ASN A 385 -14.66 0.52 13.61
N MET A 386 -14.31 -0.76 13.50
CA MET A 386 -12.97 -1.18 13.12
C MET A 386 -12.86 -1.27 11.61
N ILE A 387 -11.76 -0.78 11.06
CA ILE A 387 -11.44 -0.90 9.63
C ILE A 387 -10.07 -1.55 9.57
N PHE A 388 -9.96 -2.70 8.91
CA PHE A 388 -8.67 -3.33 8.67
C PHE A 388 -7.91 -2.55 7.61
N GLU A 389 -6.61 -2.43 7.82
CA GLU A 389 -5.67 -1.76 6.92
C GLU A 389 -4.66 -2.77 6.35
N GLY A 390 -4.54 -3.96 6.96
CA GLY A 390 -3.79 -5.07 6.37
C GLY A 390 -3.38 -6.18 7.34
N PHE A 391 -2.51 -7.06 6.85
CA PHE A 391 -1.82 -8.10 7.61
C PHE A 391 -0.33 -7.80 7.71
N ASN A 392 0.25 -8.16 8.86
CA ASN A 392 1.67 -8.29 9.09
C ASN A 392 1.98 -9.73 9.54
N ILE A 393 2.89 -10.40 8.84
CA ILE A 393 3.17 -11.84 8.98
C ILE A 393 4.68 -11.98 9.21
N GLN A 394 5.06 -12.43 10.41
CA GLN A 394 6.46 -12.58 10.84
C GLN A 394 7.08 -13.90 10.43
#